data_AF-A0A7S3M8A6-F1
#
_entry.id   AF-A0A7S3M8A6-F1
#
_cell.length_a   1.000
_cell.length_b   1.000
_cell.length_c   1.000
_cell.angle_alpha   90.00
_cell.angle_beta   90.00
_cell.angle_gamma   90.00
#
_symmetry.space_group_name_H-M   'P 1'
#
loop_
_entity.id
_entity.type
_entity.pdbx_description
1 polymer ?
#
loop_
_entity_poly.entity_id
_entity_poly.type
_entity_poly.pdbx_seq_one_letter_code
_entity_poly.pdbx_strand_id
1 'polypeptide(L)'
;AQFIGHDDAVAAVVASAPSTDEASMVANGAPCQARPDWREARAGVMLEAIRARAAQSPAFVAALLATGDKTVICVDTNPWLGMQAPGGIASGQNNVGKALMVVRQEASTICLL
;
A
#
# COMPACT_ATOMS: atom_id res chain seq x y z
N ALA A 1 8.62 -1.63 -7.86
CA ALA A 1 8.40 -0.30 -7.25
C ALA A 1 8.24 0.76 -8.34
N GLN A 2 7.92 2.01 -8.00
CA GLN A 2 7.57 3.09 -8.94
C GLN A 2 8.68 3.46 -9.94
N PHE A 3 9.95 3.38 -9.52
CA PHE A 3 11.11 3.87 -10.29
C PHE A 3 12.07 2.75 -10.74
N ILE A 4 12.04 1.58 -10.10
CA ILE A 4 12.95 0.46 -10.41
C ILE A 4 12.79 0.03 -11.86
N GLY A 5 13.91 -0.01 -12.59
CA GLY A 5 13.98 -0.36 -14.02
C GLY A 5 13.56 0.76 -14.97
N HIS A 6 13.28 1.97 -14.46
CA HIS A 6 12.96 3.15 -15.27
C HIS A 6 13.87 4.33 -14.92
N ASP A 7 13.98 4.68 -13.64
CA ASP A 7 14.95 5.63 -13.11
C ASP A 7 15.54 5.06 -11.81
N ASP A 8 16.59 4.25 -11.96
CA ASP A 8 17.23 3.59 -10.82
C ASP A 8 17.97 4.58 -9.90
N ALA A 9 18.30 5.78 -10.39
CA ALA A 9 18.89 6.82 -9.55
C ALA A 9 17.85 7.35 -8.55
N VAL A 10 16.64 7.69 -9.02
CA VAL A 10 15.53 8.06 -8.12
C VAL A 10 15.14 6.89 -7.22
N ALA A 11 15.11 5.67 -7.74
CA ALA A 11 14.82 4.48 -6.94
C ALA A 11 15.82 4.30 -5.78
N ALA A 12 17.11 4.50 -6.02
CA ALA A 12 18.15 4.42 -5.01
C ALA A 12 17.97 5.50 -3.93
N VAL A 13 17.68 6.74 -4.31
CA VAL A 13 17.43 7.83 -3.34
C VAL A 13 16.21 7.52 -2.47
N VAL A 14 15.10 7.05 -3.06
CA VAL A 14 13.90 6.65 -2.30
C VAL A 14 14.22 5.51 -1.34
N ALA A 15 15.00 4.51 -1.77
CA ALA A 15 15.36 3.36 -0.94
C ALA A 15 16.31 3.72 0.21
N SER A 16 17.18 4.70 0.03
CA SER A 16 18.13 5.17 1.05
C SER A 16 17.59 6.29 1.94
N ALA A 17 16.36 6.76 1.72
CA ALA A 17 15.80 7.85 2.50
C ALA A 17 15.71 7.45 3.99
N PRO A 18 16.07 8.36 4.92
CA PRO A 18 16.14 8.06 6.35
C PRO A 18 14.76 7.92 7.01
N SER A 19 13.68 8.32 6.32
CA SER A 19 12.32 8.22 6.82
C SER A 19 11.31 7.95 5.70
N THR A 20 10.13 7.46 6.07
CA THR A 20 9.00 7.26 5.15
C THR A 20 8.54 8.57 4.51
N ASP A 21 8.62 9.67 5.26
CA ASP A 21 8.19 10.99 4.81
C ASP A 21 9.16 11.54 3.75
N GLU A 22 10.47 11.37 3.97
CA GLU A 22 11.49 11.74 2.98
C GLU A 22 11.42 10.86 1.73
N ALA A 23 11.23 9.54 1.89
CA ALA A 23 11.00 8.64 0.76
C ALA A 23 9.80 9.09 -0.09
N SER A 24 8.71 9.48 0.58
CA SER A 24 7.49 9.98 -0.06
C SER A 24 7.70 11.33 -0.74
N MET A 25 8.45 12.24 -0.10
CA MET A 25 8.81 13.54 -0.67
C MET A 25 9.61 13.38 -1.96
N VAL A 26 10.66 12.55 -1.94
CA VAL A 26 11.48 12.27 -3.14
C VAL A 26 10.63 11.67 -4.25
N ALA A 27 9.83 10.64 -3.95
CA ALA A 27 8.97 9.99 -4.93
C ALA A 27 7.95 10.95 -5.56
N ASN A 28 7.33 11.82 -4.75
CA ASN A 28 6.35 12.79 -5.24
C ASN A 28 6.98 13.97 -5.97
N GLY A 29 8.27 14.27 -5.73
CA GLY A 29 9.03 15.30 -6.42
C GLY A 29 9.54 14.90 -7.81
N ALA A 30 9.46 13.62 -8.17
CA ALA A 30 9.98 13.07 -9.42
C ALA A 30 8.90 12.35 -10.28
N PRO A 31 7.71 12.95 -10.52
CA PRO A 31 6.63 12.26 -11.22
C PRO A 31 6.96 11.91 -12.68
N CYS A 32 7.81 12.70 -13.34
CA CYS A 32 8.21 12.49 -14.73
C CYS A 32 9.19 11.31 -14.90
N GLN A 33 9.82 10.88 -13.81
CA GLN A 33 10.75 9.76 -13.74
C GLN A 33 10.05 8.46 -13.32
N ALA A 34 8.75 8.49 -13.05
CA ALA A 34 8.00 7.28 -12.73
C ALA A 34 7.78 6.44 -14.00
N ARG A 35 7.67 5.12 -13.84
CA ARG A 35 7.27 4.23 -14.93
C ARG A 35 5.95 4.69 -15.59
N PRO A 36 5.80 4.62 -16.93
CA PRO A 36 4.63 5.17 -17.63
C PRO A 36 3.29 4.56 -17.21
N ASP A 37 3.29 3.30 -16.79
CA ASP A 37 2.12 2.52 -16.36
C ASP A 37 1.95 2.50 -14.83
N TRP A 38 2.58 3.45 -14.11
CA TRP A 38 2.57 3.45 -12.64
C TRP A 38 1.16 3.48 -12.07
N ARG A 39 0.25 4.21 -12.70
CA ARG A 39 -1.13 4.38 -12.25
C ARG A 39 -1.89 3.05 -12.19
N GLU A 40 -1.61 2.16 -13.14
CA GLU A 40 -2.18 0.83 -13.27
C GLU A 40 -1.43 -0.17 -12.39
N ALA A 41 -0.10 -0.10 -12.35
CA ALA A 41 0.75 -1.04 -11.63
C ALA A 41 0.71 -0.90 -10.10
N ARG A 42 0.47 0.31 -9.57
CA ARG A 42 0.57 0.62 -8.13
C ARG A 42 -0.34 -0.22 -7.23
N ALA A 43 -1.51 -0.66 -7.72
CA ALA A 43 -2.40 -1.53 -6.94
C ALA A 43 -1.77 -2.91 -6.69
N GLY A 44 -1.16 -3.51 -7.71
CA GLY A 44 -0.43 -4.77 -7.58
C GLY A 44 0.78 -4.62 -6.65
N VAL A 45 1.54 -3.54 -6.80
CA VAL A 45 2.70 -3.27 -5.91
C VAL A 45 2.28 -3.10 -4.45
N MET A 46 1.15 -2.43 -4.18
CA MET A 46 0.60 -2.30 -2.82
C MET A 46 0.23 -3.66 -2.23
N LEU A 47 -0.43 -4.51 -3.01
CA LEU A 47 -0.81 -5.86 -2.57
C LEU A 47 0.43 -6.71 -2.24
N GLU A 48 1.46 -6.68 -3.10
CA GLU A 48 2.73 -7.37 -2.84
C GLU A 48 3.43 -6.87 -1.58
N ALA A 49 3.41 -5.56 -1.31
CA ALA A 49 3.98 -4.99 -0.09
C ALA A 49 3.27 -5.51 1.17
N ILE A 50 1.93 -5.61 1.13
CA ILE A 50 1.16 -6.13 2.27
C ILE A 50 1.38 -7.64 2.43
N ARG A 51 1.47 -8.41 1.35
CA ARG A 51 1.85 -9.84 1.40
C ARG A 51 3.23 -10.02 2.02
N ALA A 52 4.20 -9.21 1.63
CA ALA A 52 5.54 -9.24 2.21
C ALA A 52 5.49 -8.93 3.72
N ARG A 53 4.68 -7.95 4.14
CA ARG A 53 4.48 -7.62 5.57
C ARG A 53 3.85 -8.78 6.33
N ALA A 54 2.85 -9.45 5.75
CA ALA A 54 2.21 -10.62 6.34
C ALA A 54 3.20 -11.78 6.51
N ALA A 55 4.01 -12.08 5.49
CA ALA A 55 5.03 -13.12 5.57
C ALA A 55 6.10 -12.85 6.65
N GLN A 56 6.44 -11.57 6.88
CA GLN A 56 7.45 -11.16 7.85
C GLN A 56 6.92 -11.06 9.29
N SER A 57 5.60 -10.99 9.50
CA SER A 57 5.02 -10.67 10.81
C SER A 57 3.77 -11.49 11.11
N PRO A 58 3.90 -12.60 11.86
CA PRO A 58 2.74 -13.38 12.32
C PRO A 58 1.74 -12.55 13.15
N ALA A 59 2.24 -11.60 13.94
CA ALA A 59 1.39 -10.70 14.72
C ALA A 59 0.51 -9.79 13.84
N PHE A 60 1.03 -9.33 12.70
CA PHE A 60 0.25 -8.58 11.72
C PHE A 60 -0.88 -9.43 11.13
N VAL A 61 -0.60 -10.69 10.79
CA VAL A 61 -1.61 -11.62 10.28
C VAL A 61 -2.69 -11.88 11.33
N ALA A 62 -2.31 -12.13 12.59
CA ALA A 62 -3.26 -12.34 13.67
C ALA A 62 -4.18 -11.12 13.88
N ALA A 63 -3.62 -9.90 13.87
CA ALA A 63 -4.41 -8.67 13.97
C ALA A 63 -5.36 -8.50 12.78
N LEU A 64 -4.91 -8.85 11.57
CA LEU A 64 -5.72 -8.78 10.36
C LEU A 64 -6.87 -9.79 10.39
N LEU A 65 -6.64 -11.03 10.81
CA LEU A 65 -7.66 -12.06 10.97
C LEU A 65 -8.69 -11.69 12.06
N ALA A 66 -8.25 -11.06 13.16
CA ALA A 66 -9.12 -10.61 14.24
C ALA A 66 -10.15 -9.54 13.78
N THR A 67 -9.96 -8.92 12.62
CA THR A 67 -10.98 -8.03 12.03
C THR A 67 -12.24 -8.78 11.57
N GLY A 68 -12.18 -10.11 11.41
CA GLY A 68 -13.27 -10.95 10.93
C GLY A 68 -13.75 -10.49 9.55
N ASP A 69 -15.06 -10.43 9.34
CA ASP A 69 -15.65 -9.99 8.06
C ASP A 69 -15.83 -8.48 7.95
N LYS A 70 -15.38 -7.70 8.95
CA LYS A 70 -15.54 -6.25 8.92
C LYS A 70 -14.75 -5.64 7.75
N THR A 71 -15.33 -4.64 7.12
CA THR A 71 -14.63 -3.83 6.12
C THR A 71 -13.49 -3.06 6.77
N VAL A 72 -12.27 -3.23 6.26
CA VAL A 72 -11.11 -2.46 6.70
C VAL A 72 -11.06 -1.15 5.91
N ILE A 73 -11.15 -0.04 6.62
CA ILE A 73 -11.04 1.31 6.05
C ILE A 73 -9.72 1.92 6.49
N CYS A 74 -8.83 2.18 5.52
CA CYS A 74 -7.66 3.02 5.72
C CYS A 74 -8.07 4.48 5.60
N VAL A 75 -7.72 5.32 6.57
CA VAL A 75 -7.92 6.77 6.52
C VAL A 75 -6.59 7.41 6.15
N ASP A 76 -6.56 8.16 5.04
CA ASP A 76 -5.32 8.70 4.49
C ASP A 76 -5.57 10.00 3.72
N THR A 77 -4.60 10.92 3.75
CA THR A 77 -4.64 12.20 3.02
C THR A 77 -4.44 12.00 1.52
N ASN A 78 -3.84 10.89 1.10
CA ASN A 78 -3.79 10.45 -0.28
C ASN A 78 -5.10 9.71 -0.63
N PRO A 79 -5.96 10.28 -1.50
CA PRO A 79 -7.26 9.70 -1.84
C PRO A 79 -7.14 8.40 -2.64
N TRP A 80 -5.96 8.05 -3.15
CA TRP A 80 -5.73 6.74 -3.73
C TRP A 80 -5.48 5.67 -2.66
N LEU A 81 -4.75 5.99 -1.58
CA LEU A 81 -4.44 5.03 -0.52
C LEU A 81 -5.66 4.72 0.35
N GLY A 82 -6.33 5.77 0.84
CA GLY A 82 -7.36 5.67 1.87
C GLY A 82 -8.65 6.39 1.55
N MET A 83 -9.52 6.46 2.55
CA MET A 83 -10.72 7.27 2.61
C MET A 83 -10.45 8.56 3.37
N GLN A 84 -11.22 9.58 3.05
CA GLN A 84 -11.19 10.90 3.69
C GLN A 84 -12.61 11.46 3.72
N ALA A 85 -12.91 12.31 4.70
CA ALA A 85 -14.25 12.88 4.88
C ALA A 85 -14.19 14.40 5.11
N PRO A 86 -13.57 15.19 4.21
CA PRO A 86 -13.56 16.64 4.36
C PRO A 86 -15.00 17.15 4.33
N GLY A 87 -15.40 17.88 5.38
CA GLY A 87 -16.77 18.40 5.51
C GLY A 87 -17.85 17.31 5.62
N GLY A 88 -17.50 16.09 6.03
CA GLY A 88 -18.44 14.99 6.23
C GLY A 88 -18.80 14.20 4.95
N ILE A 89 -18.23 14.55 3.79
CA ILE A 89 -18.46 13.82 2.54
C ILE A 89 -17.33 12.82 2.31
N ALA A 90 -17.66 11.53 2.37
CA ALA A 90 -16.70 10.46 2.15
C ALA A 90 -16.20 10.45 0.69
N SER A 91 -14.88 10.44 0.53
CA SER A 91 -14.16 10.34 -0.74
C SER A 91 -12.90 9.49 -0.57
N GLY A 92 -12.27 9.12 -1.68
CA GLY A 92 -11.09 8.25 -1.69
C GLY A 92 -11.40 6.83 -2.17
N GLN A 93 -10.35 6.02 -2.33
CA GLN A 93 -10.43 4.72 -2.99
C GLN A 93 -10.20 3.53 -2.05
N ASN A 94 -9.68 3.77 -0.84
CA ASN A 94 -9.39 2.72 0.15
C ASN A 94 -8.55 1.55 -0.40
N ASN A 95 -7.57 1.80 -1.28
CA ASN A 95 -6.80 0.72 -1.91
C ASN A 95 -5.93 -0.06 -0.91
N VAL A 96 -5.46 0.59 0.16
CA VAL A 96 -4.76 -0.11 1.26
C VAL A 96 -5.73 -1.04 2.01
N GLY A 97 -6.91 -0.55 2.39
CA GLY A 97 -7.93 -1.37 3.06
C GLY A 97 -8.38 -2.56 2.21
N LYS A 98 -8.56 -2.36 0.90
CA LYS A 98 -8.86 -3.43 -0.05
C LYS A 98 -7.75 -4.48 -0.10
N ALA A 99 -6.49 -4.06 -0.22
CA ALA A 99 -5.36 -4.99 -0.26
C ALA A 99 -5.21 -5.77 1.07
N LEU A 100 -5.44 -5.13 2.22
CA LEU A 100 -5.50 -5.81 3.52
C LEU A 100 -6.58 -6.91 3.53
N MET A 101 -7.78 -6.64 3.02
CA MET A 101 -8.85 -7.63 2.97
C MET A 101 -8.54 -8.80 2.02
N VAL A 102 -7.83 -8.57 0.91
CA VAL A 102 -7.33 -9.65 0.04
C VAL A 102 -6.36 -10.55 0.81
N VAL A 103 -5.36 -9.97 1.48
CA VAL A 103 -4.38 -10.74 2.25
C VAL A 103 -5.02 -11.47 3.43
N ARG A 104 -6.05 -10.88 4.06
CA ARG A 104 -6.86 -11.56 5.08
C ARG A 104 -7.51 -12.83 4.52
N GLN A 105 -8.12 -12.75 3.33
CA GLN A 105 -8.76 -13.89 2.69
C GLN A 105 -7.74 -15.00 2.35
N GLU A 106 -6.56 -14.62 1.88
CA GLU A 106 -5.46 -15.55 1.60
C GLU A 106 -5.01 -16.29 2.88
N ALA A 107 -4.79 -15.54 3.96
CA ALA A 107 -4.39 -16.11 5.25
C ALA A 107 -5.46 -17.03 5.86
N SER A 108 -6.74 -16.66 5.76
CA SER A 108 -7.85 -17.51 6.23
C SER A 108 -7.95 -18.83 5.46
N THR A 109 -7.65 -18.81 4.16
CA THR A 109 -7.73 -20.01 3.31
C THR A 109 -6.63 -21.02 3.65
N ILE A 110 -5.42 -20.54 3.97
CA ILE A 110 -4.31 -21.40 4.40
C ILE A 110 -4.60 -22.07 5.75
N CYS A 111 -5.36 -21.41 6.63
CA CYS A 111 -5.74 -21.96 7.94
C CYS A 111 -6.86 -23.01 7.87
N LEU A 112 -7.55 -23.14 6.73
CA LEU A 112 -8.64 -24.10 6.50
C LEU A 112 -8.20 -25.38 5.77
N LEU A 113 -6.92 -25.53 5.44
CA LEU A 113 -6.29 -26.72 4.87
C LEU A 113 -5.40 -27.40 5.91
#